data_AF-A0A8J9S4J8-F1
#
_entry.id   AF-A0A8J9S4J8-F1
#
_cell.length_a   1.000
_cell.length_b   1.000
_cell.length_c   1.000
_cell.angle_alpha   90.00
_cell.angle_beta   90.00
_cell.angle_gamma   90.00
#
_symmetry.space_group_name_H-M   'P 1'
#
loop_
_entity.id
_entity.type
_entity.pdbx_description
1 polymer ?
#
loop_
_entity_poly.entity_id
_entity_poly.type
_entity_poly.pdbx_seq_one_letter_code
_entity_poly.pdbx_strand_id
1 'polypeptide(L)'
;MLQLKAASARKKLPLQFHGARDHLDDSMHDYRVFVNPSTSDVVATTTAEALAMDKWVVVADLPCNAFFKRFSKCLTQRTQEEFSERLRTALAQEPHPMSAEERRRLTWEDATERFLDAAELKSGERPKPIEEACDRLAWNAFNAVSGVEPIGAISGAGINIRDNPVNLADFMPAIDSGGIFDNKARARAAARAAQKAT
;
A
#
# COMPACT_ATOMS: atom_id res chain seq x y z
N MET A 1 -3.99 -6.21 18.30
CA MET A 1 -3.28 -7.39 18.86
C MET A 1 -3.96 -8.03 20.07
N LEU A 2 -4.35 -7.26 21.11
CA LEU A 2 -4.95 -7.82 22.35
C LEU A 2 -6.21 -8.67 22.09
N GLN A 3 -7.14 -8.16 21.27
CA GLN A 3 -8.39 -8.85 20.91
C GLN A 3 -8.15 -10.16 20.14
N LEU A 4 -7.14 -10.19 19.27
CA LEU A 4 -6.81 -11.36 18.44
C LEU A 4 -6.25 -12.50 19.31
N LYS A 5 -5.34 -12.17 20.24
CA LYS A 5 -4.81 -13.13 21.22
C LYS A 5 -5.92 -13.70 22.11
N ALA A 6 -6.81 -12.85 22.60
CA ALA A 6 -7.95 -13.27 23.42
C ALA A 6 -8.91 -14.19 22.64
N ALA A 7 -9.19 -13.89 21.37
CA ALA A 7 -10.01 -14.73 20.51
C ALA A 7 -9.36 -16.10 20.25
N SER A 8 -8.05 -16.14 20.00
CA SER A 8 -7.29 -17.38 19.82
C SER A 8 -7.34 -18.26 21.07
N ALA A 9 -7.10 -17.67 22.25
CA ALA A 9 -7.15 -18.37 23.54
C ALA A 9 -8.53 -18.97 23.82
N ARG A 10 -9.60 -18.18 23.59
CA ARG A 10 -10.99 -18.65 23.76
C ARG A 10 -11.30 -19.85 22.85
N LYS A 11 -10.76 -19.85 21.63
CA LYS A 11 -10.93 -20.94 20.66
C LYS A 11 -9.92 -22.07 20.81
N LYS A 12 -9.00 -22.00 21.77
CA LYS A 12 -7.91 -22.98 22.00
C LYS A 12 -7.11 -23.27 20.72
N LEU A 13 -6.88 -22.25 19.89
CA LEU A 13 -6.13 -22.41 18.64
C LEU A 13 -4.62 -22.49 18.94
N PRO A 14 -3.87 -23.38 18.27
CA PRO A 14 -2.43 -23.52 18.45
C PRO A 14 -1.66 -22.44 17.67
N LEU A 15 -1.92 -21.16 17.97
CA LEU A 15 -1.28 -20.02 17.29
C LEU A 15 -0.17 -19.42 18.16
N GLN A 16 0.98 -19.14 17.53
CA GLN A 16 2.07 -18.37 18.11
C GLN A 16 2.09 -16.97 17.50
N PHE A 17 2.25 -15.95 18.35
CA PHE A 17 2.24 -14.55 17.92
C PHE A 17 3.61 -13.90 18.11
N HIS A 18 4.34 -13.67 17.01
CA HIS A 18 5.75 -13.26 17.04
C HIS A 18 6.01 -11.74 17.12
N GLY A 19 4.97 -10.91 17.01
CA GLY A 19 5.11 -9.45 16.98
C GLY A 19 5.58 -8.93 15.63
N ALA A 20 6.05 -7.69 15.58
CA ALA A 20 6.71 -7.15 14.38
C ALA A 20 8.07 -7.84 14.20
N ARG A 21 8.39 -8.21 12.96
CA ARG A 21 9.63 -8.87 12.56
C ARG A 21 10.12 -8.26 11.27
N ASP A 22 11.43 -8.17 11.13
CA ASP A 22 12.07 -7.84 9.87
C ASP A 22 12.05 -9.08 8.96
N HIS A 23 11.98 -8.91 7.65
CA HIS A 23 11.97 -10.03 6.72
C HIS A 23 13.35 -10.72 6.63
N LEU A 24 14.43 -10.04 7.05
CA LEU A 24 15.78 -10.58 7.20
C LEU A 24 15.99 -11.36 8.50
N ASP A 25 15.01 -11.36 9.42
CA ASP A 25 15.08 -12.16 10.64
C ASP A 25 15.07 -13.65 10.27
N ASP A 26 16.01 -14.44 10.78
CA ASP A 26 16.14 -15.87 10.46
C ASP A 26 14.85 -16.67 10.72
N SER A 27 14.04 -16.24 11.69
CA SER A 27 12.73 -16.86 11.96
C SER A 27 11.75 -16.75 10.79
N MET A 28 11.99 -15.83 9.84
CA MET A 28 11.20 -15.66 8.64
C MET A 28 11.63 -16.57 7.49
N HIS A 29 12.79 -17.24 7.57
CA HIS A 29 13.27 -18.08 6.47
C HIS A 29 12.58 -19.45 6.44
N ASP A 30 12.31 -20.02 7.62
CA ASP A 30 11.85 -21.41 7.74
C ASP A 30 10.36 -21.66 7.40
N TYR A 31 9.51 -20.63 7.37
CA TYR A 31 8.10 -20.83 7.05
C TYR A 31 7.88 -20.97 5.53
N ARG A 32 7.10 -21.97 5.13
CA ARG A 32 6.87 -22.29 3.70
C ARG A 32 5.66 -21.61 3.09
N VAL A 33 4.69 -21.20 3.90
CA VAL A 33 3.40 -20.66 3.45
C VAL A 33 3.15 -19.30 4.08
N PHE A 34 2.94 -18.31 3.24
CA PHE A 34 2.46 -16.98 3.61
C PHE A 34 0.97 -16.87 3.29
N VAL A 35 0.20 -16.31 4.23
CA VAL A 35 -1.24 -16.09 4.05
C VAL A 35 -1.53 -14.61 4.22
N ASN A 36 -2.11 -14.00 3.19
CA ASN A 36 -2.67 -12.65 3.26
C ASN A 36 -4.21 -12.73 3.17
N PRO A 37 -4.93 -12.69 4.30
CA PRO A 37 -6.38 -12.79 4.33
C PRO A 37 -7.08 -11.43 4.11
N SER A 38 -6.35 -10.39 3.70
CA SER A 38 -6.91 -9.05 3.55
C SER A 38 -7.97 -9.00 2.45
N THR A 39 -9.09 -8.34 2.75
CA THR A 39 -10.18 -8.08 1.79
C THR A 39 -9.96 -6.79 0.99
N SER A 40 -8.97 -5.99 1.37
CA SER A 40 -8.40 -4.91 0.56
C SER A 40 -6.92 -4.76 0.92
N ASP A 41 -6.08 -4.56 -0.08
CA ASP A 41 -4.65 -4.31 0.08
C ASP A 41 -4.16 -3.55 -1.14
N VAL A 42 -3.57 -2.37 -0.96
CA VAL A 42 -3.25 -1.46 -2.07
C VAL A 42 -1.89 -1.80 -2.68
N VAL A 43 -0.93 -2.23 -1.85
CA VAL A 43 0.46 -2.45 -2.28
C VAL A 43 0.88 -3.90 -2.05
N ALA A 44 0.33 -4.58 -1.03
CA ALA A 44 0.55 -5.99 -0.75
C ALA A 44 2.04 -6.41 -0.80
N THR A 45 2.94 -5.55 -0.32
CA THR A 45 4.40 -5.75 -0.43
C THR A 45 4.84 -7.06 0.21
N THR A 46 4.26 -7.43 1.35
CA THR A 46 4.54 -8.70 2.04
C THR A 46 4.16 -9.93 1.22
N THR A 47 3.13 -9.83 0.38
CA THR A 47 2.78 -10.89 -0.60
C THR A 47 3.86 -11.02 -1.67
N ALA A 48 4.37 -9.89 -2.19
CA ALA A 48 5.44 -9.88 -3.18
C ALA A 48 6.77 -10.40 -2.59
N GLU A 49 7.12 -9.98 -1.38
CA GLU A 49 8.30 -10.43 -0.62
C GLU A 49 8.25 -11.94 -0.38
N ALA A 50 7.10 -12.47 0.06
CA ALA A 50 6.94 -13.91 0.27
C ALA A 50 7.13 -14.72 -1.03
N LEU A 51 6.60 -14.23 -2.16
CA LEU A 51 6.85 -14.86 -3.47
C LEU A 51 8.34 -14.81 -3.84
N ALA A 52 9.00 -13.68 -3.60
CA ALA A 52 10.43 -13.48 -3.87
C ALA A 52 11.33 -14.38 -3.02
N MET A 53 10.93 -14.68 -1.77
CA MET A 53 11.57 -15.67 -0.88
C MET A 53 11.22 -17.12 -1.21
N ASP A 54 10.71 -17.35 -2.41
CA ASP A 54 10.27 -18.63 -2.92
C ASP A 54 9.12 -19.35 -2.18
N LYS A 55 8.31 -18.65 -1.38
CA LYS A 55 7.26 -19.26 -0.54
C LYS A 55 5.94 -19.49 -1.30
N TRP A 56 5.10 -20.40 -0.80
CA TRP A 56 3.69 -20.45 -1.17
C TRP A 56 2.97 -19.22 -0.64
N VAL A 57 2.05 -18.68 -1.43
CA VAL A 57 1.22 -17.54 -1.05
C VAL A 57 -0.25 -17.93 -1.18
N VAL A 58 -1.05 -17.68 -0.15
CA VAL A 58 -2.50 -17.83 -0.19
C VAL A 58 -3.15 -16.47 0.00
N VAL A 59 -3.91 -16.01 -1.00
CA VAL A 59 -4.59 -14.71 -0.99
C VAL A 59 -6.06 -14.82 -1.39
N ALA A 60 -6.86 -13.81 -1.02
CA ALA A 60 -8.23 -13.71 -1.52
C ALA A 60 -8.27 -13.44 -3.04
N ASP A 61 -9.23 -14.05 -3.74
CA ASP A 61 -9.47 -13.83 -5.16
C ASP A 61 -10.17 -12.48 -5.40
N LEU A 62 -9.39 -11.40 -5.30
CA LEU A 62 -9.85 -10.02 -5.40
C LEU A 62 -9.07 -9.23 -6.47
N PRO A 63 -9.62 -8.10 -6.97
CA PRO A 63 -8.93 -7.26 -7.95
C PRO A 63 -7.56 -6.78 -7.50
N CYS A 64 -7.39 -6.42 -6.22
CA CYS A 64 -6.10 -6.01 -5.67
C CYS A 64 -5.02 -7.10 -5.78
N ASN A 65 -5.41 -8.37 -5.81
CA ASN A 65 -4.49 -9.50 -5.95
C ASN A 65 -4.30 -9.95 -7.41
N ALA A 66 -4.88 -9.25 -8.40
CA ALA A 66 -4.81 -9.63 -9.81
C ALA A 66 -3.36 -9.76 -10.34
N PHE A 67 -2.44 -8.95 -9.81
CA PHE A 67 -1.02 -9.09 -10.13
C PHE A 67 -0.47 -10.46 -9.69
N PHE A 68 -0.82 -10.94 -8.50
CA PHE A 68 -0.25 -12.17 -7.96
C PHE A 68 -0.81 -13.46 -8.56
N LYS A 69 -2.03 -13.44 -9.14
CA LYS A 69 -2.65 -14.65 -9.72
C LYS A 69 -1.86 -15.29 -10.87
N ARG A 70 -0.92 -14.54 -11.47
CA ARG A 70 -0.05 -15.03 -12.55
C ARG A 70 1.09 -15.93 -12.07
N PHE A 71 1.40 -15.90 -10.77
CA PHE A 71 2.47 -16.71 -10.21
C PHE A 71 1.92 -18.08 -9.81
N SER A 72 2.60 -19.14 -10.24
CA SER A 72 2.24 -20.53 -9.94
C SER A 72 2.12 -20.83 -8.45
N LYS A 73 2.86 -20.09 -7.61
CA LYS A 73 2.85 -20.21 -6.14
C LYS A 73 1.78 -19.37 -5.44
N CYS A 74 1.01 -18.58 -6.18
CA CYS A 74 -0.08 -17.79 -5.63
C CYS A 74 -1.40 -18.55 -5.75
N LEU A 75 -1.84 -19.14 -4.64
CA LEU A 75 -3.11 -19.83 -4.52
C LEU A 75 -4.20 -18.83 -4.12
N THR A 76 -5.19 -18.64 -4.98
CA THR A 76 -6.33 -17.78 -4.69
C THR A 76 -7.49 -18.55 -4.08
N GLN A 77 -8.24 -17.89 -3.19
CA GLN A 77 -9.45 -18.42 -2.56
C GLN A 77 -10.60 -17.39 -2.58
N ARG A 78 -11.83 -17.86 -2.74
CA ARG A 78 -13.08 -17.09 -2.60
C ARG A 78 -13.86 -17.45 -1.34
N THR A 79 -13.77 -18.70 -0.90
CA THR A 79 -14.54 -19.23 0.24
C THR A 79 -13.63 -19.82 1.31
N GLN A 80 -14.20 -20.08 2.48
CA GLN A 80 -13.48 -20.69 3.60
C GLN A 80 -13.06 -22.13 3.29
N GLU A 81 -13.86 -22.85 2.51
CA GLU A 81 -13.59 -24.22 2.06
C GLU A 81 -12.39 -24.21 1.10
N GLU A 82 -12.40 -23.32 0.11
CA GLU A 82 -11.27 -23.14 -0.81
C GLU A 82 -10.01 -22.73 -0.04
N PHE A 83 -10.11 -21.81 0.91
CA PHE A 83 -8.97 -21.44 1.75
C PHE A 83 -8.35 -22.67 2.45
N SER A 84 -9.20 -23.53 3.02
CA SER A 84 -8.76 -24.75 3.70
C SER A 84 -8.09 -25.73 2.74
N GLU A 85 -8.62 -25.86 1.51
CA GLU A 85 -8.03 -26.71 0.46
C GLU A 85 -6.67 -26.17 -0.03
N ARG A 86 -6.59 -24.87 -0.33
CA ARG A 86 -5.34 -24.22 -0.77
C ARG A 86 -4.26 -24.32 0.30
N LEU A 87 -4.62 -24.09 1.56
CA LEU A 87 -3.68 -24.18 2.68
C LEU A 87 -3.16 -25.62 2.86
N ARG A 88 -4.03 -26.64 2.77
CA ARG A 88 -3.60 -28.05 2.83
C ARG A 88 -2.65 -28.39 1.68
N THR A 89 -2.95 -27.92 0.48
CA THR A 89 -2.10 -28.13 -0.70
C THR A 89 -0.71 -27.52 -0.48
N ALA A 90 -0.66 -26.26 -0.06
CA ALA A 90 0.59 -25.54 0.20
C ALA A 90 1.42 -26.15 1.34
N LEU A 91 0.78 -26.74 2.35
CA LEU A 91 1.48 -27.40 3.47
C LEU A 91 2.01 -28.80 3.11
N ALA A 92 1.38 -29.47 2.14
CA ALA A 92 1.75 -30.82 1.71
C ALA A 92 2.85 -30.86 0.65
N GLN A 93 3.11 -29.74 -0.03
CA GLN A 93 4.05 -29.66 -1.15
C GLN A 93 5.13 -28.61 -0.86
N GLU A 94 6.38 -28.92 -1.21
CA GLU A 94 7.42 -27.89 -1.24
C GLU A 94 7.11 -26.86 -2.34
N PRO A 95 7.38 -25.56 -2.09
CA PRO A 95 7.26 -24.56 -3.15
C PRO A 95 8.21 -24.92 -4.31
N HIS A 96 7.66 -25.00 -5.52
CA HIS A 96 8.48 -25.23 -6.70
C HIS A 96 9.31 -23.97 -7.00
N PRO A 97 10.57 -24.10 -7.44
CA PRO A 97 11.36 -22.94 -7.84
C PRO A 97 10.63 -22.14 -8.91
N MET A 98 10.61 -20.80 -8.77
CA MET A 98 10.02 -19.95 -9.82
C MET A 98 10.70 -20.17 -11.17
N SER A 99 9.92 -20.00 -12.24
CA SER A 99 10.46 -19.83 -13.58
C SER A 99 11.29 -18.54 -13.69
N ALA A 100 12.13 -18.44 -14.72
CA ALA A 100 12.87 -17.21 -15.01
C ALA A 100 11.93 -16.03 -15.29
N GLU A 101 10.79 -16.29 -15.93
CA GLU A 101 9.77 -15.28 -16.23
C GLU A 101 9.10 -14.75 -14.95
N GLU A 102 8.68 -15.64 -14.05
CA GLU A 102 8.10 -15.25 -12.76
C GLU A 102 9.11 -14.45 -11.92
N ARG A 103 10.36 -14.91 -11.84
CA ARG A 103 11.42 -14.15 -11.15
C ARG A 103 11.58 -12.76 -11.75
N ARG A 104 11.68 -12.64 -13.08
CA ARG A 104 11.78 -11.35 -13.77
C ARG A 104 10.60 -10.45 -13.42
N ARG A 105 9.39 -10.99 -13.32
CA ARG A 105 8.17 -10.21 -13.03
C ARG A 105 8.16 -9.54 -11.65
N LEU A 106 8.95 -10.05 -10.70
CA LEU A 106 9.10 -9.47 -9.36
C LEU A 106 10.27 -8.48 -9.27
N THR A 107 11.01 -8.28 -10.35
CA THR A 107 12.15 -7.36 -10.36
C THR A 107 11.70 -5.90 -10.47
N TRP A 108 12.56 -5.00 -9.98
CA TRP A 108 12.36 -3.56 -10.18
C TRP A 108 12.51 -3.18 -11.64
N GLU A 109 13.39 -3.85 -12.37
CA GLU A 109 13.62 -3.66 -13.80
C GLU A 109 12.34 -3.88 -14.61
N ASP A 110 11.65 -5.02 -14.43
CA ASP A 110 10.36 -5.28 -15.10
C ASP A 110 9.26 -4.31 -14.65
N ALA A 111 9.26 -3.89 -13.39
CA ALA A 111 8.34 -2.88 -12.90
C ALA A 111 8.59 -1.51 -13.56
N THR A 112 9.85 -1.14 -13.77
CA THR A 112 10.25 0.08 -14.49
C THR A 112 9.89 0.01 -15.97
N GLU A 113 10.14 -1.11 -16.65
CA GLU A 113 9.72 -1.29 -18.05
C GLU A 113 8.21 -1.09 -18.21
N ARG A 114 7.40 -1.76 -17.37
CA ARG A 114 5.94 -1.56 -17.36
C ARG A 114 5.52 -0.12 -17.08
N PHE A 115 6.23 0.56 -16.20
CA PHE A 115 5.95 1.94 -15.88
C PHE A 115 6.23 2.84 -17.08
N LEU A 116 7.35 2.64 -17.78
CA LEU A 116 7.69 3.35 -19.01
C LEU A 116 6.65 3.09 -20.11
N ASP A 117 6.24 1.83 -20.32
CA ASP A 117 5.21 1.46 -21.29
C ASP A 117 3.86 2.16 -21.02
N ALA A 118 3.53 2.37 -19.75
CA ALA A 118 2.29 3.02 -19.33
C ALA A 118 2.39 4.56 -19.35
N ALA A 119 3.59 5.10 -19.15
CA ALA A 119 3.85 6.54 -19.13
C ALA A 119 4.16 7.12 -20.52
N GLU A 120 4.55 6.27 -21.48
CA GLU A 120 4.86 6.69 -22.84
C GLU A 120 3.60 7.19 -23.56
N LEU A 121 3.61 8.47 -23.97
CA LEU A 121 2.56 9.05 -24.80
C LEU A 121 2.71 8.55 -26.23
N LYS A 122 1.75 7.75 -26.70
CA LYS A 122 1.79 7.22 -28.06
C LYS A 122 1.35 8.26 -29.07
N SER A 123 1.88 8.18 -30.29
CA SER A 123 1.45 9.04 -31.39
C SER A 123 -0.04 8.82 -31.68
N GLY A 124 -0.87 9.82 -31.40
CA GLY A 124 -2.33 9.74 -31.56
C GLY A 124 -3.12 9.80 -30.25
N GLU A 125 -2.45 9.71 -29.10
CA GLU A 125 -3.03 9.91 -27.77
C GLU A 125 -3.01 11.40 -27.34
N ARG A 126 -2.80 12.32 -28.29
CA ARG A 126 -2.92 13.75 -28.01
C ARG A 126 -4.36 14.06 -27.60
N PRO A 127 -4.57 14.91 -26.58
CA PRO A 127 -5.92 15.22 -26.13
C PRO A 127 -6.75 15.78 -27.28
N LYS A 128 -7.96 15.23 -27.46
CA LYS A 128 -8.93 15.78 -28.40
C LYS A 128 -9.36 17.18 -27.92
N PRO A 129 -9.91 18.04 -28.79
CA PRO A 129 -10.34 19.38 -28.39
C PRO A 129 -11.31 19.41 -27.19
N ILE A 130 -12.15 18.38 -27.05
CA ILE A 130 -13.06 18.24 -25.91
C ILE A 130 -12.33 17.83 -24.62
N GLU A 131 -11.31 16.97 -24.73
CA GLU A 131 -10.48 16.56 -23.59
C GLU A 131 -9.66 17.77 -23.10
N GLU A 132 -9.08 18.56 -24.00
CA GLU A 132 -8.41 19.82 -23.63
C GLU A 132 -9.37 20.82 -22.95
N ALA A 133 -10.63 20.89 -23.39
CA ALA A 133 -11.61 21.76 -22.76
C ALA A 133 -11.97 21.27 -21.36
N CYS A 134 -12.16 19.95 -21.18
CA CYS A 134 -12.35 19.33 -19.87
C CYS A 134 -11.13 19.55 -18.96
N ASP A 135 -9.90 19.40 -19.47
CA ASP A 135 -8.66 19.63 -18.73
C ASP A 135 -8.56 21.09 -18.28
N ARG A 136 -8.90 22.05 -19.16
CA ARG A 136 -8.96 23.47 -18.79
C ARG A 136 -10.01 23.73 -17.71
N LEU A 137 -11.17 23.10 -17.78
CA LEU A 137 -12.22 23.24 -16.75
C LEU A 137 -11.76 22.63 -15.42
N ALA A 138 -11.18 21.43 -15.44
CA ALA A 138 -10.64 20.77 -14.26
C ALA A 138 -9.50 21.58 -13.63
N TRP A 139 -8.59 22.11 -14.45
CA TRP A 139 -7.51 23.01 -14.04
C TRP A 139 -8.05 24.28 -13.38
N ASN A 140 -9.03 24.94 -13.99
CA ASN A 140 -9.64 26.15 -13.44
C ASN A 140 -10.38 25.86 -12.13
N ALA A 141 -11.13 24.75 -12.06
CA ALA A 141 -11.83 24.33 -10.85
C ALA A 141 -10.87 23.99 -9.71
N PHE A 142 -9.79 23.26 -10.02
CA PHE A 142 -8.72 22.97 -9.06
C PHE A 142 -8.13 24.28 -8.52
N ASN A 143 -7.67 25.18 -9.39
CA ASN A 143 -7.02 26.43 -8.97
C ASN A 143 -7.96 27.40 -8.25
N ALA A 144 -9.26 27.39 -8.54
CA ALA A 144 -10.23 28.17 -7.78
C ALA A 144 -10.29 27.76 -6.29
N VAL A 145 -9.95 26.50 -5.99
CA VAL A 145 -9.95 25.94 -4.63
C VAL A 145 -8.54 25.91 -4.03
N SER A 146 -7.56 25.38 -4.75
CA SER A 146 -6.19 25.15 -4.27
C SER A 146 -5.23 26.31 -4.52
N GLY A 147 -5.49 27.16 -5.51
CA GLY A 147 -4.69 28.33 -5.82
C GLY A 147 -4.91 29.49 -4.83
N VAL A 148 -5.99 29.43 -4.05
CA VAL A 148 -6.32 30.37 -2.99
C VAL A 148 -5.92 29.76 -1.65
N GLU A 149 -4.73 30.10 -1.18
CA GLU A 149 -4.13 29.55 0.03
C GLU A 149 -5.04 29.58 1.28
N PRO A 150 -5.80 30.66 1.56
CA PRO A 150 -6.79 30.64 2.65
C PRO A 150 -7.85 29.54 2.52
N ILE A 151 -8.29 29.22 1.30
CA ILE A 151 -9.29 28.16 1.06
C ILE A 151 -8.64 26.79 1.29
N GLY A 152 -7.43 26.58 0.76
CA GLY A 152 -6.62 25.38 1.01
C GLY A 152 -6.43 25.11 2.51
N ALA A 153 -6.03 26.13 3.27
CA ALA A 153 -5.85 26.05 4.72
C ALA A 153 -7.14 25.71 5.46
N ILE A 154 -8.26 26.37 5.13
CA ILE A 154 -9.58 26.08 5.72
C ILE A 154 -10.02 24.65 5.40
N SER A 155 -9.74 24.16 4.19
CA SER A 155 -10.04 22.79 3.77
C SER A 155 -9.07 21.73 4.32
N GLY A 156 -8.17 22.08 5.25
CA GLY A 156 -7.25 21.12 5.87
C GLY A 156 -6.13 20.61 4.94
N ALA A 157 -5.87 21.30 3.83
CA ALA A 157 -4.72 21.01 2.98
C ALA A 157 -3.40 21.57 3.57
N GLY A 158 -3.49 22.43 4.60
CA GLY A 158 -2.34 23.09 5.24
C GLY A 158 -2.09 24.52 4.73
N ILE A 159 -1.16 25.24 5.36
CA ILE A 159 -0.64 26.56 4.94
C ILE A 159 0.75 26.40 4.33
N ASN A 160 1.17 27.34 3.48
CA ASN A 160 2.47 27.34 2.77
C ASN A 160 2.71 26.12 1.86
N ILE A 161 1.63 25.55 1.30
CA ILE A 161 1.70 24.41 0.38
C ILE A 161 1.50 24.82 -1.09
N ARG A 162 1.14 26.09 -1.36
CA ARG A 162 0.86 26.56 -2.72
C ARG A 162 2.13 26.64 -3.55
N ASP A 163 3.19 27.17 -2.96
CA ASP A 163 4.46 27.43 -3.62
C ASP A 163 5.49 26.41 -3.11
N ASN A 164 6.23 25.76 -4.02
CA ASN A 164 7.25 24.80 -3.62
C ASN A 164 8.40 25.51 -2.88
N PRO A 165 8.94 24.92 -1.79
CA PRO A 165 10.10 25.49 -1.13
C PRO A 165 11.31 25.47 -2.08
N VAL A 166 12.13 26.50 -2.02
CA VAL A 166 13.38 26.59 -2.79
C VAL A 166 14.32 25.42 -2.46
N ASN A 167 14.25 24.92 -1.23
CA ASN A 167 14.98 23.77 -0.74
C ASN A 167 14.08 22.90 0.15
N LEU A 168 13.97 21.61 -0.17
CA LEU A 168 13.16 20.65 0.60
C LEU A 168 13.70 20.43 2.02
N ALA A 169 15.01 20.63 2.25
CA ALA A 169 15.61 20.48 3.58
C ALA A 169 15.14 21.56 4.57
N ASP A 170 14.74 22.73 4.05
CA ASP A 170 14.27 23.86 4.85
C ASP A 170 12.73 23.88 4.97
N PHE A 171 12.06 22.85 4.46
CA PHE A 171 10.61 22.74 4.52
C PHE A 171 10.15 22.53 5.97
N MET A 172 9.50 23.54 6.52
CA MET A 172 8.80 23.44 7.80
C MET A 172 7.31 23.25 7.55
N PRO A 173 6.72 22.10 7.92
CA PRO A 173 5.29 21.92 7.80
C PRO A 173 4.55 22.89 8.73
N ALA A 174 3.40 23.36 8.28
CA ALA A 174 2.46 24.13 9.07
C ALA A 174 2.16 23.46 10.42
N ILE A 175 2.33 24.21 11.52
CA ILE A 175 1.82 23.79 12.83
C ILE A 175 0.37 24.22 12.91
N ASP A 176 -0.55 23.28 12.66
CA ASP A 176 -2.02 23.42 12.81
C ASP A 176 -2.63 24.70 12.21
N SER A 177 -3.10 24.59 10.97
CA SER A 177 -3.77 25.67 10.25
C SER A 177 -5.24 25.88 10.64
N GLY A 178 -5.78 25.09 11.58
CA GLY A 178 -7.16 25.21 12.02
C GLY A 178 -8.20 24.80 10.97
N GLY A 179 -7.79 24.00 9.99
CA GLY A 179 -8.63 23.50 8.91
C GLY A 179 -9.77 22.61 9.42
N ILE A 180 -10.84 22.53 8.64
CA ILE A 180 -12.04 21.76 8.99
C ILE A 180 -11.77 20.25 9.08
N PHE A 181 -10.77 19.75 8.34
CA PHE A 181 -10.33 18.35 8.35
C PHE A 181 -9.09 18.10 9.23
N ASP A 182 -8.55 19.15 9.87
CA ASP A 182 -7.38 18.99 10.74
C ASP A 182 -7.74 18.17 11.99
N ASN A 183 -6.87 17.24 12.36
CA ASN A 183 -7.02 16.48 13.59
C ASN A 183 -6.65 17.36 14.80
N LYS A 184 -7.64 18.11 15.29
CA LYS A 184 -7.52 19.06 16.41
C LYS A 184 -6.97 18.42 17.69
N ALA A 185 -7.17 17.11 17.90
CA ALA A 185 -6.63 16.40 19.05
C ALA A 185 -5.11 16.18 18.93
N ARG A 186 -4.63 15.81 17.73
CA ARG A 186 -3.20 15.68 17.43
C ARG A 186 -2.48 17.02 17.56
N ALA A 187 -3.05 18.08 17.03
CA ALA A 187 -2.48 19.42 17.12
C ALA A 187 -2.33 19.93 18.56
N ARG A 188 -3.38 19.76 19.39
CA ARG A 188 -3.33 20.08 20.82
C ARG A 188 -2.27 19.28 21.57
N ALA A 189 -2.08 18.01 21.21
CA ALA A 189 -1.04 17.17 21.82
C ALA A 189 0.37 17.64 21.44
N ALA A 190 0.60 18.00 20.18
CA ALA A 190 1.87 18.55 19.70
C ALA A 190 2.21 19.90 20.35
N ALA A 191 1.24 20.82 20.44
CA ALA A 191 1.42 22.11 21.11
C ALA A 191 1.78 21.96 22.61
N ARG A 192 1.16 21.00 23.30
CA ARG A 192 1.48 20.68 24.70
C ARG A 192 2.85 20.04 24.88
N ALA A 193 3.31 19.26 23.90
CA ALA A 193 4.64 18.66 23.92
C ALA A 193 5.72 19.73 23.68
N ALA A 194 5.50 20.64 22.72
CA ALA A 194 6.40 21.76 22.46
C ALA A 194 6.53 22.70 23.66
N GLN A 195 5.43 23.02 24.36
CA GLN A 195 5.45 23.83 25.59
C GLN A 195 6.18 23.17 26.78
N LYS A 196 6.37 21.84 26.77
CA LYS A 196 7.12 21.13 27.81
C LYS A 196 8.61 21.00 27.50
N ALA A 197 9.00 21.33 26.26
CA ALA A 197 10.38 21.25 25.79
C ALA A 197 11.12 22.60 25.88
N THR A 198 10.43 23.67 26.29
CA THR A 198 10.96 25.01 26.60
C THR A 198 10.97 25.24 28.11
#